data_AF-A0AA35SZ16-F1
#
_entry.id   AF-A0AA35SZ16-F1
#
_cell.length_a   1.000
_cell.length_b   1.000
_cell.length_c   1.000
_cell.angle_alpha   90.00
_cell.angle_beta   90.00
_cell.angle_gamma   90.00
#
_symmetry.space_group_name_H-M   'P 1'
#
loop_
_entity.id
_entity.type
_entity.pdbx_description
1 polymer ?
#
loop_
_entity_poly.entity_id
_entity_poly.type
_entity_poly.pdbx_seq_one_letter_code
_entity_poly.pdbx_strand_id
1 'polypeptide(L)'
;MQVRPNFSPARTYEAVSKYSEVILQLGYGQQHNARAFHHLRNGRGGPVVVELPGDVGTMEVSESAMNYQPPKRHPQQPSAGDIKDAVKASLPPASR
;
A
#
# COMPACT_ATOMS: atom_id res chain seq x y z
N MET A 1 0.68 -13.46 -24.30
CA MET A 1 -0.64 -12.93 -24.72
C MET A 1 -1.73 -13.61 -23.88
N GLN A 2 -2.40 -12.89 -22.98
CA GLN A 2 -3.43 -13.44 -22.08
C GLN A 2 -4.71 -13.79 -22.88
N VAL A 3 -5.13 -15.06 -22.89
CA VAL A 3 -6.35 -15.52 -23.57
C VAL A 3 -7.53 -15.53 -22.58
N ARG A 4 -8.72 -15.09 -23.00
CA ARG A 4 -9.89 -15.02 -22.11
C ARG A 4 -10.63 -16.37 -22.01
N PRO A 5 -11.25 -16.67 -20.84
CA PRO A 5 -11.34 -15.81 -19.67
C PRO A 5 -10.16 -16.04 -18.70
N ASN A 6 -9.28 -15.06 -18.56
CA ASN A 6 -8.22 -15.08 -17.55
C ASN A 6 -8.72 -14.42 -16.26
N PHE A 7 -8.41 -15.03 -15.13
CA PHE A 7 -8.61 -14.42 -13.82
C PHE A 7 -7.59 -13.29 -13.63
N SER A 8 -8.04 -12.08 -13.35
CA SER A 8 -7.17 -10.98 -12.91
C SER A 8 -7.35 -10.78 -11.41
N PRO A 9 -6.38 -11.23 -10.58
CA PRO A 9 -6.37 -10.95 -9.15
C PRO A 9 -6.45 -9.46 -8.86
N ALA A 10 -5.74 -8.61 -9.62
CA ALA A 10 -5.72 -7.19 -9.36
C ALA A 10 -7.12 -6.57 -9.46
N ARG A 11 -7.87 -6.92 -10.51
CA ARG A 11 -9.24 -6.43 -10.69
C ARG A 11 -10.24 -7.07 -9.73
N THR A 12 -10.06 -8.36 -9.42
CA THR A 12 -11.02 -9.09 -8.59
C THR A 12 -10.95 -8.66 -7.13
N TYR A 13 -9.75 -8.44 -6.62
CA TYR A 13 -9.53 -8.08 -5.22
C TYR A 13 -9.48 -6.58 -4.97
N GLU A 14 -9.62 -5.74 -6.01
CA GLU A 14 -9.59 -4.28 -5.89
C GLU A 14 -10.53 -3.78 -4.79
N ALA A 15 -11.79 -4.25 -4.78
CA ALA A 15 -12.81 -3.82 -3.82
C ALA A 15 -12.51 -4.20 -2.36
N VAL A 16 -11.67 -5.21 -2.11
CA VAL A 16 -11.29 -5.66 -0.77
C VAL A 16 -9.85 -5.31 -0.42
N SER A 17 -9.15 -4.65 -1.32
CA SER A 17 -7.77 -4.21 -1.15
C SER A 17 -7.70 -2.70 -0.98
N LYS A 18 -6.68 -2.25 -0.27
CA LYS A 18 -6.37 -0.83 -0.19
C LYS A 18 -5.71 -0.33 -1.48
N TYR A 19 -4.98 -1.21 -2.15
CA TYR A 19 -4.22 -0.92 -3.35
C TYR A 19 -4.10 -2.19 -4.17
N SER A 20 -4.25 -2.03 -5.49
CA SER A 20 -4.15 -3.11 -6.46
C SER A 20 -3.40 -2.61 -7.70
N GLU A 21 -2.40 -3.35 -8.16
CA GLU A 21 -1.57 -2.97 -9.32
C GLU A 21 -1.20 -4.20 -10.15
N VAL A 22 -1.08 -4.02 -11.47
CA VAL A 22 -0.51 -5.02 -12.40
C VAL A 22 0.83 -4.51 -12.91
N ILE A 23 1.90 -5.30 -12.74
CA ILE A 23 3.25 -4.97 -13.20
C ILE A 23 3.46 -5.57 -14.59
N LEU A 24 3.38 -4.73 -15.63
CA LEU A 24 3.55 -5.17 -17.02
C LEU A 24 5.01 -5.06 -17.54
N GLN A 25 5.90 -4.38 -16.81
CA GLN A 25 7.29 -4.16 -17.21
C GLN A 25 8.20 -4.09 -15.97
N LEU A 26 9.34 -4.79 -16.01
CA LEU A 26 10.29 -4.84 -14.87
C LEU A 26 11.27 -3.66 -14.79
N GLY A 27 11.33 -2.80 -15.81
CA GLY A 27 12.26 -1.64 -15.88
C GLY A 27 12.10 -0.62 -14.73
N TYR A 28 11.02 -0.71 -13.96
CA TYR A 28 10.74 0.14 -12.80
C TYR A 28 10.53 -0.66 -11.50
N GLY A 29 11.08 -1.88 -11.39
CA GLY A 29 10.85 -2.83 -10.28
C GLY A 29 10.85 -2.20 -8.88
N GLN A 30 11.75 -1.26 -8.63
CA GLN A 30 11.86 -0.54 -7.35
C GLN A 30 10.66 0.34 -7.04
N GLN A 31 10.10 1.01 -8.05
CA GLN A 31 8.99 1.94 -7.87
C GLN A 31 7.69 1.20 -7.52
N HIS A 32 7.47 0.02 -8.12
CA HIS A 32 6.32 -0.82 -7.83
C HIS A 32 6.34 -1.28 -6.36
N ASN A 33 7.48 -1.82 -5.90
CA ASN A 33 7.66 -2.23 -4.51
C ASN A 33 7.55 -1.05 -3.54
N ALA A 34 8.18 0.08 -3.86
CA ALA A 34 8.10 1.28 -3.02
C ALA A 34 6.64 1.74 -2.83
N ARG A 35 5.82 1.74 -3.89
CA ARG A 35 4.39 2.07 -3.80
C ARG A 35 3.61 1.03 -2.99
N ALA A 36 3.79 -0.26 -3.29
CA ALA A 36 3.08 -1.33 -2.59
C ALA A 36 3.36 -1.29 -1.08
N PHE A 37 4.63 -1.15 -0.68
CA PHE A 37 5.01 -1.04 0.73
C PHE A 37 4.59 0.29 1.37
N HIS A 38 4.54 1.39 0.61
CA HIS A 38 3.97 2.64 1.10
C HIS A 38 2.49 2.47 1.47
N HIS A 39 1.68 1.88 0.58
CA HIS A 39 0.28 1.60 0.85
C HIS A 39 0.10 0.57 1.98
N LEU A 40 0.99 -0.41 2.09
CA LEU A 40 0.94 -1.40 3.17
C LEU A 40 1.21 -0.79 4.56
N ARG A 41 2.13 0.19 4.65
CA ARG A 41 2.65 0.68 5.95
C ARG A 41 2.02 1.99 6.45
N ASN A 42 1.46 2.82 5.57
CA ASN A 42 1.05 4.19 5.92
C ASN A 42 -0.47 4.37 5.84
N GLY A 43 -1.05 5.18 6.73
CA GLY A 43 -2.51 5.42 6.78
C GLY A 43 -3.29 4.21 7.32
N ARG A 44 -4.55 4.03 6.88
CA ARG A 44 -5.39 2.91 7.33
C ARG A 44 -4.83 1.58 6.83
N GLY A 45 -4.63 0.62 7.74
CA GLY A 45 -4.15 -0.72 7.39
C GLY A 45 -5.11 -1.44 6.44
N GLY A 46 -4.57 -2.29 5.58
CA GLY A 46 -5.35 -3.08 4.63
C GLY A 46 -4.46 -3.89 3.69
N PRO A 47 -5.02 -4.91 3.01
CA PRO A 47 -4.26 -5.73 2.10
C PRO A 47 -3.88 -4.97 0.84
N VAL A 48 -2.74 -5.33 0.25
CA VAL A 48 -2.20 -4.78 -1.00
C VAL A 48 -2.00 -5.93 -1.98
N VAL A 49 -2.48 -5.77 -3.21
CA VAL A 49 -2.42 -6.78 -4.27
C VAL A 49 -1.49 -6.29 -5.38
N VAL A 50 -0.54 -7.14 -5.76
CA VAL A 50 0.36 -6.90 -6.89
C VAL A 50 0.29 -8.11 -7.81
N GLU A 51 -0.23 -7.92 -9.01
CA GLU A 51 -0.33 -8.94 -10.05
C GLU A 51 0.89 -8.85 -10.95
N LEU A 52 1.60 -9.97 -11.12
CA LEU A 52 2.74 -10.10 -11.99
C LEU A 52 2.41 -11.15 -13.07
N PRO A 53 2.23 -10.75 -14.34
CA PRO A 53 2.05 -11.69 -15.44
C PRO A 53 3.24 -12.65 -15.55
N GLY A 54 2.98 -13.91 -15.92
CA GLY A 54 4.00 -14.95 -15.94
C GLY A 54 5.19 -14.65 -16.87
N ASP A 55 4.94 -14.01 -18.01
CA ASP A 55 5.97 -13.57 -18.95
C ASP A 55 6.87 -12.48 -18.37
N VAL A 56 6.31 -11.57 -17.57
CA VAL A 56 7.06 -10.54 -16.85
C VAL A 56 7.81 -11.14 -15.67
N GLY A 57 7.21 -12.07 -14.93
CA GLY A 57 7.80 -12.69 -13.73
C GLY A 57 9.05 -13.54 -13.98
N THR A 58 9.27 -13.98 -15.22
CA THR A 58 10.47 -14.74 -15.62
C THR A 58 11.57 -13.89 -16.24
N MET A 59 11.35 -12.58 -16.42
CA MET A 59 12.36 -11.70 -17.02
C MET A 59 13.53 -11.48 -16.05
N GLU A 60 14.74 -11.41 -16.59
CA GLU A 60 15.91 -11.01 -15.81
C GLU A 60 15.79 -9.56 -15.35
N VAL A 61 16.13 -9.35 -14.08
CA VAL A 61 16.14 -8.04 -13.44
C VAL A 61 17.57 -7.53 -13.40
N SER A 62 17.81 -6.32 -13.87
CA SER A 62 19.14 -5.70 -13.79
C SER A 62 19.58 -5.55 -12.33
N GLU A 63 20.86 -5.73 -12.05
CA GLU A 63 21.41 -5.57 -10.68
C GLU A 63 21.14 -4.19 -10.09
N SER A 64 21.03 -3.16 -10.94
CA SER A 64 20.63 -1.80 -10.53
C SER A 64 19.24 -1.73 -9.87
N ALA A 65 18.35 -2.67 -10.20
CA ALA A 65 17.03 -2.80 -9.59
C ALA A 65 17.03 -3.67 -8.32
N MET A 66 18.19 -4.10 -7.82
CA MET A 66 18.33 -4.83 -6.54
C MET A 66 18.58 -3.90 -5.33
N ASN A 67 18.94 -2.63 -5.55
CA ASN A 67 19.18 -1.66 -4.48
C ASN A 67 17.88 -1.07 -3.87
N TYR A 68 17.01 -1.93 -3.34
CA TYR A 68 15.70 -1.51 -2.83
C TYR A 68 15.83 -0.89 -1.44
N GLN A 69 15.25 0.31 -1.25
CA GLN A 69 15.11 0.94 0.05
C GLN A 69 13.62 1.05 0.41
N PRO A 70 13.14 0.31 1.43
CA PRO A 70 11.75 0.39 1.84
C PRO A 70 11.39 1.81 2.31
N PRO A 71 10.21 2.34 1.94
CA PRO A 71 9.72 3.61 2.44
C PRO A 71 9.66 3.62 3.98
N LYS A 72 10.00 4.76 4.57
CA LYS A 72 9.82 5.00 6.00
C LYS A 72 8.33 5.00 6.36
N ARG A 73 8.03 4.55 7.56
CA ARG A 73 6.69 4.61 8.12
C ARG A 73 6.42 6.03 8.62
N HIS A 74 5.28 6.58 8.24
CA HIS A 74 4.82 7.90 8.68
C HIS A 74 3.53 7.74 9.50
N PRO A 75 3.62 7.66 10.84
CA PRO A 75 2.42 7.62 11.67
C PRO A 75 1.67 8.95 11.57
N GLN A 76 0.34 8.87 11.47
CA GLN A 76 -0.52 10.05 11.49
C GLN A 76 -0.83 10.41 12.94
N GLN A 77 -0.77 11.70 13.27
CA GLN A 77 -1.16 12.23 14.57
C GLN A 77 -2.13 13.40 14.37
N PRO A 78 -3.20 13.51 15.18
CA PRO A 78 -4.07 14.69 15.18
C PRO A 78 -3.32 15.95 15.63
N SER A 79 -3.90 17.13 15.38
CA SER A 79 -3.29 18.38 15.87
C SER A 79 -3.33 18.45 17.40
N ALA A 80 -2.43 19.25 17.99
CA ALA A 80 -2.42 19.45 19.44
C ALA A 80 -3.72 20.10 19.96
N GLY A 81 -4.44 20.86 19.12
CA GLY A 81 -5.75 21.42 19.43
C GLY A 81 -6.82 20.34 19.52
N ASP A 82 -6.93 19.49 18.49
CA ASP A 82 -7.91 18.39 18.45
C ASP A 82 -7.74 17.43 19.61
N ILE A 83 -6.49 17.17 20.03
CA ILE A 83 -6.19 16.34 21.21
C ILE A 83 -6.76 16.98 22.48
N LYS A 84 -6.59 18.29 22.68
CA LYS A 84 -7.12 18.99 23.86
C LYS A 84 -8.65 19.00 23.88
N ASP A 85 -9.28 19.24 22.75
CA ASP A 85 -10.74 19.26 22.62
C ASP A 85 -11.34 17.88 22.91
N ALA A 86 -10.73 16.80 22.39
CA ALA A 86 -11.13 15.43 22.69
C ALA A 86 -10.97 15.06 24.17
N VAL A 87 -9.88 15.50 24.83
CA VAL A 87 -9.67 15.30 26.26
C VAL A 87 -10.74 16.02 27.09
N LYS A 88 -11.07 17.27 26.74
CA LYS A 88 -12.13 18.03 27.41
C LYS A 88 -13.51 17.39 27.24
N ALA A 89 -13.81 16.88 26.05
CA ALA A 89 -15.08 16.23 25.74
C ALA A 89 -15.26 14.86 26.42
N SER A 90 -14.16 14.15 26.69
CA SER A 90 -14.18 12.81 27.30
C SER A 90 -14.16 12.83 28.83
N LEU A 91 -13.81 13.95 29.46
CA LEU A 91 -13.80 14.06 30.92
C LEU A 91 -15.22 14.26 31.47
N PRO A 92 -15.66 13.48 32.46
CA PRO A 92 -16.97 13.70 33.10
C PRO A 92 -17.02 15.07 33.79
N PRO A 93 -18.21 15.69 33.89
CA PRO A 93 -18.37 16.94 34.63
C PRO A 93 -17.93 16.72 36.09
N ALA A 94 -17.22 17.69 36.65
CA ALA A 94 -16.77 17.63 38.04
C ALA A 94 -17.96 17.32 38.96
N SER A 95 -17.88 16.20 39.68
CA SER A 95 -18.85 15.81 40.68
C SER A 95 -18.98 16.95 41.70
N ARG A 96 -20.23 17.38 41.90
CA ARG A 96 -20.61 18.48 42.79
C ARG A 96 -20.39 18.12 44.26
#